data_AF-A0A066TZC2-F1
#
_entry.id   AF-A0A066TZC2-F1
#
_cell.length_a   1.000
_cell.length_b   1.000
_cell.length_c   1.000
_cell.angle_alpha   90.00
_cell.angle_beta   90.00
_cell.angle_gamma   90.00
#
_symmetry.space_group_name_H-M   'P 1'
#
loop_
_entity.id
_entity.type
_entity.pdbx_description
1 polymer ?
#
loop_
_entity_poly.entity_id
_entity_poly.type
_entity_poly.pdbx_seq_one_letter_code
_entity_poly.pdbx_strand_id
1 'polypeptide(L)'
;MGLTKVWLATLSDGLLRADQVVGLTAHATPALTGKPPRWLLDATIRSPAGSGRADGWDVGILHRTLIQTPAEPVGAPEALARLLARLDGEDAAGLITAVADSGGRNQPASVVRFGFQPFENDESSGGA
;
A
#
# COMPACT_ATOMS: atom_id res chain seq x y z
N MET A 1 3.77 13.42 -16.00
CA MET A 1 3.12 12.12 -15.79
C MET A 1 3.71 11.55 -14.52
N GLY A 2 2.90 10.92 -13.68
CA GLY A 2 3.32 10.48 -12.35
C GLY A 2 2.82 9.08 -12.04
N LEU A 3 2.70 8.74 -10.76
CA LEU A 3 2.39 7.40 -10.21
C LEU A 3 1.03 6.77 -10.58
N THR A 4 0.36 7.22 -11.64
CA THR A 4 -0.96 6.75 -12.08
C THR A 4 -0.96 5.35 -12.67
N LYS A 5 0.20 4.84 -13.11
CA LYS A 5 0.42 3.49 -13.64
C LYS A 5 1.00 2.53 -12.59
N VAL A 6 1.22 3.02 -11.37
CA VAL A 6 1.77 2.24 -10.26
C VAL A 6 0.63 1.85 -9.33
N TRP A 7 0.55 0.56 -9.02
CA TRP A 7 -0.51 -0.02 -8.19
C TRP A 7 0.08 -0.61 -6.92
N LEU A 8 -0.67 -0.59 -5.82
CA LEU A 8 -0.34 -1.30 -4.58
C LEU A 8 -1.30 -2.48 -4.41
N ALA A 9 -0.76 -3.67 -4.21
CA ALA A 9 -1.54 -4.83 -3.79
C ALA A 9 -1.98 -4.68 -2.32
N THR A 10 -3.25 -4.98 -2.05
CA THR A 10 -3.78 -5.07 -0.69
C THR A 10 -3.72 -6.51 -0.18
N LEU A 11 -3.87 -6.68 1.13
CA LEU A 11 -3.91 -7.99 1.78
C LEU A 11 -5.11 -8.85 1.33
N SER A 12 -6.18 -8.22 0.82
CA SER A 12 -7.42 -8.88 0.41
C SER A 12 -7.58 -8.94 -1.12
N ASP A 13 -6.47 -9.15 -1.84
CA ASP A 13 -6.42 -9.28 -3.31
C ASP A 13 -6.99 -8.06 -4.08
N GLY A 14 -7.02 -6.90 -3.44
CA GLY A 14 -7.41 -5.64 -4.06
C GLY A 14 -6.22 -4.85 -4.61
N LEU A 15 -6.51 -3.83 -5.41
CA LEU A 15 -5.51 -2.91 -5.97
C LEU A 15 -5.85 -1.46 -5.62
N LEU A 16 -4.82 -0.69 -5.26
CA LEU A 16 -4.91 0.75 -5.03
C LEU A 16 -3.99 1.48 -5.99
N ARG A 17 -4.43 2.63 -6.51
CA ARG A 17 -3.54 3.50 -7.26
C ARG A 17 -2.58 4.21 -6.32
N ALA A 18 -1.29 4.20 -6.64
CA ALA A 18 -0.25 4.83 -5.81
C ALA A 18 -0.45 6.34 -5.67
N ASP A 19 -0.90 7.02 -6.73
CA ASP A 19 -1.16 8.46 -6.71
C ASP A 19 -2.37 8.87 -5.84
N GLN A 20 -3.19 7.91 -5.40
CA GLN A 20 -4.35 8.16 -4.53
C GLN A 20 -4.06 7.93 -3.05
N VAL A 21 -2.90 7.35 -2.71
CA VAL A 21 -2.49 7.11 -1.33
C VAL A 21 -2.05 8.42 -0.70
N VAL A 22 -2.71 8.82 0.39
CA VAL A 22 -2.41 10.06 1.12
C VAL A 22 -1.67 9.82 2.45
N GLY A 23 -1.60 8.56 2.89
CA GLY A 23 -0.87 8.20 4.10
C GLY A 23 -0.95 6.71 4.40
N LEU A 24 -0.06 6.26 5.28
CA LEU A 24 -0.11 4.92 5.87
C LEU A 24 -0.34 5.04 7.38
N THR A 25 -1.15 4.15 7.93
CA THR A 25 -1.41 4.07 9.37
C THR A 25 -1.19 2.66 9.86
N ALA A 26 -0.47 2.50 10.96
CA ALA A 26 -0.28 1.22 11.63
C ALA A 26 -1.19 1.14 12.85
N HIS A 27 -1.87 0.00 13.05
CA HIS A 27 -2.65 -0.22 14.26
C HIS A 27 -2.69 -1.70 14.64
N ALA A 28 -2.77 -1.97 15.95
CA ALA A 28 -2.90 -3.33 16.46
C ALA A 28 -4.35 -3.82 16.36
N THR A 29 -4.54 -5.06 15.93
CA THR A 29 -5.82 -5.76 16.04
C THR A 29 -6.18 -5.94 17.51
N PRO A 30 -7.48 -5.94 17.87
CA PRO A 30 -7.91 -6.26 19.24
C PRO A 30 -7.28 -7.56 19.75
N ALA A 31 -6.83 -7.55 21.00
CA ALA A 31 -6.31 -8.76 21.64
C ALA A 31 -7.47 -9.76 21.81
N LEU A 32 -7.29 -10.97 21.27
CA LEU A 32 -8.23 -12.09 21.44
C LEU A 32 -7.59 -13.10 22.39
N THR A 33 -8.36 -13.65 23.32
CA THR A 33 -7.88 -14.67 24.26
C THR A 33 -7.24 -15.84 23.50
N GLY A 34 -5.96 -16.11 23.77
CA GLY A 34 -5.21 -17.18 23.14
C GLY A 34 -4.59 -16.85 21.76
N LYS A 35 -4.73 -15.63 21.24
CA LYS A 35 -4.04 -15.19 20.01
C LYS A 35 -3.28 -13.89 20.25
N PRO A 36 -1.95 -13.85 19.96
CA PRO A 36 -1.21 -12.60 20.05
C PRO A 36 -1.81 -11.57 19.09
N PRO A 37 -1.90 -10.28 19.48
CA PRO A 37 -2.36 -9.23 18.59
C PRO A 37 -1.43 -9.14 17.38
N ARG A 38 -2.00 -8.80 16.24
CA ARG A 38 -1.27 -8.55 15.00
C ARG A 38 -1.33 -7.07 14.68
N TRP A 39 -0.38 -6.59 13.90
CA TRP A 39 -0.35 -5.21 13.44
C TRP A 39 -0.78 -5.15 11.98
N LEU A 40 -1.74 -4.28 11.69
CA LEU A 40 -2.18 -3.97 10.33
C LEU A 40 -1.49 -2.69 9.87
N LEU A 41 -1.00 -2.69 8.63
CA LEU A 41 -0.55 -1.50 7.94
C LEU A 41 -1.58 -1.15 6.87
N ASP A 42 -2.29 -0.04 7.05
CA ASP A 42 -3.32 0.41 6.13
C ASP A 42 -2.88 1.60 5.30
N ALA A 43 -3.17 1.54 4.00
CA ALA A 43 -3.16 2.71 3.15
C ALA A 43 -4.46 3.49 3.33
N THR A 44 -4.32 4.80 3.45
CA THR A 44 -5.42 5.76 3.41
C THR A 44 -5.47 6.33 2.00
N ILE A 45 -6.61 6.19 1.32
CA ILE A 45 -6.80 6.76 -0.01
C ILE A 45 -7.73 7.96 0.02
N ARG A 46 -7.46 8.94 -0.86
CA ARG A 46 -8.41 10.00 -1.16
C ARG A 46 -9.45 9.44 -2.12
N SER A 47 -10.63 9.08 -1.61
CA SER A 47 -11.76 8.67 -2.44
C SER A 47 -12.92 9.65 -2.24
N PRO A 48 -13.57 10.15 -3.31
CA PRO A 48 -14.91 10.68 -3.16
C PRO A 48 -15.83 9.50 -2.83
N ALA A 49 -16.13 9.32 -1.56
CA ALA A 49 -17.08 8.33 -1.09
C ALA A 49 -18.28 9.09 -0.49
N GLY A 50 -19.38 9.18 -1.26
CA GLY A 50 -20.61 9.85 -0.84
C GLY A 50 -21.67 9.88 -1.94
N SER A 51 -22.93 10.13 -1.55
CA SER A 51 -24.00 10.59 -2.44
C SER A 51 -24.04 12.12 -2.41
N GLY A 52 -24.15 12.76 -3.58
CA GLY A 52 -24.17 14.22 -3.68
C GLY A 52 -25.49 14.83 -3.21
N ARG A 53 -25.41 15.99 -2.54
CA ARG A 53 -26.52 16.97 -2.45
C ARG A 53 -26.22 18.13 -3.40
N ALA A 54 -27.23 18.94 -3.69
CA ALA A 54 -27.13 20.05 -4.65
C ALA A 54 -26.04 21.09 -4.31
N ASP A 55 -25.52 21.07 -3.09
CA ASP A 55 -24.48 21.94 -2.54
C ASP A 55 -23.08 21.30 -2.40
N GLY A 56 -22.90 20.00 -2.69
CA GLY A 56 -21.56 19.40 -2.68
C GLY A 56 -21.47 17.87 -2.59
N TRP A 57 -20.23 17.37 -2.69
CA TRP A 57 -19.85 15.97 -2.52
C TRP A 57 -19.19 15.77 -1.15
N ASP A 58 -19.64 14.74 -0.41
CA ASP A 58 -18.93 14.29 0.79
C ASP A 58 -17.74 13.39 0.38
N VAL A 59 -16.57 13.62 0.98
CA VAL A 59 -15.32 12.90 0.65
C VAL A 59 -14.96 12.02 1.84
N GLY A 60 -15.42 10.76 1.82
CA GLY A 60 -15.05 9.77 2.82
C GLY A 60 -13.60 9.27 2.71
N ILE A 61 -12.96 9.05 3.85
CA ILE A 61 -11.64 8.42 3.94
C ILE A 61 -11.80 6.91 3.90
N LEU A 62 -11.06 6.22 3.04
CA LEU A 62 -11.09 4.77 2.92
C LEU A 62 -9.75 4.16 3.33
N HIS A 63 -9.79 3.27 4.32
CA HIS A 63 -8.64 2.49 4.76
C HIS A 63 -8.61 1.14 4.05
N ARG A 64 -7.42 0.75 3.60
CA ARG A 64 -7.17 -0.50 2.87
C ARG A 64 -5.89 -1.14 3.37
N THR A 65 -6.00 -2.33 3.94
CA THR A 65 -4.87 -3.05 4.55
C THR A 65 -3.92 -3.55 3.47
N LEU A 66 -2.64 -3.19 3.59
CA LEU A 66 -1.58 -3.66 2.69
C LEU A 66 -0.95 -4.96 3.19
N ILE A 67 -0.72 -5.07 4.50
CA ILE A 67 -0.08 -6.23 5.11
C ILE A 67 -0.44 -6.35 6.60
N GLN A 68 -0.37 -7.58 7.11
CA GLN A 68 -0.41 -7.89 8.53
C GLN A 68 0.96 -8.39 9.02
N THR A 69 1.39 -7.91 10.18
CA THR A 69 2.71 -8.19 10.77
C THR A 69 2.59 -8.63 12.24
N PRO A 70 3.60 -9.35 12.80
CA PRO A 70 3.58 -9.77 14.21
C PRO A 70 3.84 -8.65 15.21
N ALA A 71 4.55 -7.59 14.83
CA ALA A 71 4.90 -6.43 15.64
C ALA A 71 4.75 -5.14 14.81
N GLU A 72 4.81 -3.97 15.44
CA GLU A 72 4.54 -2.69 14.76
C GLU A 72 5.45 -2.47 13.52
N PRO A 73 4.89 -2.15 12.34
CA PRO A 73 5.63 -1.96 11.09
C PRO A 73 6.29 -0.57 11.01
N VAL A 74 7.31 -0.35 11.83
CA VAL A 74 7.98 0.96 11.96
C VAL A 74 8.73 1.34 10.67
N GLY A 75 8.64 2.61 10.26
CA GLY A 75 9.35 3.15 9.10
C GLY A 75 8.74 2.83 7.73
N ALA A 76 7.57 2.17 7.70
CA ALA A 76 6.87 1.84 6.47
C ALA A 76 6.45 3.07 5.64
N PRO A 77 5.94 4.19 6.23
CA PRO A 77 5.61 5.39 5.45
C PRO A 77 6.80 5.95 4.68
N GLU A 78 7.97 6.08 5.32
CA GLU A 78 9.19 6.60 4.70
C GLU A 78 9.74 5.64 3.64
N ALA A 79 9.68 4.33 3.88
CA ALA A 79 10.10 3.33 2.92
C ALA A 79 9.25 3.38 1.64
N LEU A 80 7.91 3.49 1.78
CA LEU A 80 7.01 3.65 0.64
C LEU A 80 7.27 4.98 -0.07
N ALA A 81 7.39 6.09 0.66
CA ALA A 81 7.62 7.41 0.06
C ALA A 81 8.90 7.46 -0.80
N ARG A 82 10.00 6.85 -0.32
CA ARG A 82 11.24 6.72 -1.09
C ARG A 82 11.08 5.88 -2.36
N LEU A 83 10.32 4.78 -2.27
CA LEU A 83 10.03 3.94 -3.44
C LEU A 83 9.21 4.73 -4.47
N LEU A 84 8.13 5.39 -4.04
CA LEU A 84 7.27 6.18 -4.90
C LEU A 84 8.04 7.32 -5.58
N ALA A 85 8.88 8.06 -4.84
CA ALA A 85 9.72 9.10 -5.43
C ALA A 85 10.67 8.57 -6.51
N ARG A 86 11.24 7.37 -6.34
CA ARG A 86 12.06 6.73 -7.36
C ARG A 86 11.26 6.35 -8.59
N LEU A 87 10.12 5.67 -8.41
CA LEU A 87 9.28 5.20 -9.50
C LEU A 87 8.68 6.35 -10.32
N ASP A 88 8.35 7.47 -9.66
CA ASP A 88 7.88 8.69 -10.33
C ASP A 88 8.96 9.25 -11.27
N GLY A 89 10.22 9.27 -10.83
CA GLY A 89 11.36 9.68 -11.65
C GLY A 89 11.65 8.77 -12.85
N GLU A 90 11.19 7.51 -12.82
CA GLU A 90 11.38 6.51 -13.88
C GLU A 90 10.16 6.41 -14.84
N ASP A 91 9.09 7.18 -14.62
CA ASP A 91 7.75 7.00 -15.24
C ASP A 91 7.29 5.52 -15.23
N ALA A 92 7.57 4.82 -14.13
CA ALA A 92 7.39 3.39 -14.04
C ALA A 92 5.91 2.97 -14.08
N ALA A 93 5.65 1.77 -14.61
CA ALA A 93 4.35 1.10 -14.58
C ALA A 93 4.51 -0.29 -13.96
N GLY A 94 3.70 -0.61 -12.96
CA GLY A 94 3.83 -1.90 -12.28
C GLY A 94 3.08 -2.01 -10.97
N LEU A 95 3.38 -3.10 -10.25
CA LEU A 95 2.75 -3.48 -9.00
C LEU A 95 3.74 -3.41 -7.84
N ILE A 96 3.32 -2.75 -6.76
CA ILE A 96 4.00 -2.73 -5.47
C ILE A 96 3.34 -3.75 -4.55
N THR A 97 4.16 -4.56 -3.88
CA THR A 97 3.71 -5.51 -2.86
C THR A 97 4.43 -5.25 -1.55
N ALA A 98 3.66 -5.16 -0.46
CA ALA A 98 4.23 -5.10 0.89
C ALA A 98 4.61 -6.51 1.35
N VAL A 99 5.82 -6.64 1.89
CA VAL A 99 6.33 -7.90 2.43
C VAL A 99 6.91 -7.64 3.81
N ALA A 100 6.54 -8.49 4.78
CA ALA A 100 7.12 -8.43 6.11
C ALA A 100 8.55 -8.97 6.03
N ASP A 101 9.52 -8.14 6.37
CA ASP A 101 10.87 -8.62 6.59
C ASP A 101 10.85 -9.48 7.85
N SER A 102 11.32 -10.72 7.72
CA SER A 102 11.34 -11.67 8.82
C SER A 102 12.53 -11.36 9.74
N GLY A 103 12.48 -10.21 10.40
CA GLY A 103 13.27 -9.98 11.60
C GLY A 103 12.98 -11.11 12.58
N GLY A 104 14.03 -11.69 13.18
CA GLY A 104 13.92 -12.85 14.06
C GLY A 104 12.78 -12.72 15.10
N ARG A 105 12.21 -13.85 15.51
CA ARG A 105 10.96 -14.02 16.28
C ARG A 105 10.81 -13.20 17.59
N ASN A 106 11.83 -12.43 17.98
CA ASN A 106 11.96 -11.66 19.22
C ASN A 106 12.22 -10.15 19.02
N GLN A 107 11.99 -9.59 17.82
CA GLN A 107 12.15 -8.15 17.61
C GLN A 107 10.90 -7.37 18.06
N PRO A 108 11.08 -6.20 18.71
CA PRO A 108 9.98 -5.36 19.17
C PRO A 108 9.22 -4.66 18.04
N ALA A 109 9.79 -4.60 16.84
CA ALA A 109 9.19 -4.00 15.64
C ALA A 109 9.34 -4.94 14.45
N SER A 110 8.37 -4.86 13.52
CA SER A 110 8.49 -5.48 12.20
C SER A 110 9.01 -4.43 11.22
N VAL A 111 9.80 -4.86 10.23
CA VAL A 111 10.17 -4.02 9.10
C VAL A 111 9.31 -4.45 7.91
N VAL A 112 8.67 -3.50 7.24
CA VAL A 112 7.94 -3.76 5.99
C VAL A 112 8.78 -3.28 4.82
N ARG A 113 9.01 -4.17 3.86
CA ARG A 113 9.67 -3.86 2.60
C ARG A 113 8.62 -3.80 1.50
N PHE A 114 8.81 -2.89 0.56
CA PHE A 114 7.96 -2.75 -0.62
C PHE A 114 8.74 -3.25 -1.84
N GLY A 115 8.31 -4.38 -2.39
CA GLY A 115 8.80 -4.89 -3.67
C GLY A 115 8.07 -4.22 -4.81
N PHE A 116 8.75 -4.04 -5.95
CA PHE A 116 8.14 -3.52 -7.18
C PHE A 116 8.36 -4.52 -8.31
N GLN A 117 7.28 -4.84 -9.02
CA GLN A 117 7.28 -5.66 -10.22
C GLN A 117 6.78 -4.81 -11.39
N PRO A 118 7.61 -4.50 -12.39
CA PRO A 118 7.15 -3.79 -13.58
C PRO A 118 6.17 -4.66 -14.37
N PHE A 119 5.22 -4.04 -15.05
CA PHE A 119 4.44 -4.75 -16.06
C PHE A 119 5.31 -5.03 -17.28
N GLU A 120 5.12 -6.20 -17.90
CA GLU A 120 5.80 -6.51 -19.16
C GLU A 120 5.34 -5.52 -20.23
N ASN A 121 6.29 -4.88 -20.94
CA ASN A 121 5.96 -4.09 -22.11
C ASN A 121 5.62 -5.04 -23.24
N ASP A 122 4.38 -5.02 -23.72
CA ASP A 122 3.90 -5.77 -24.89
C ASP A 122 4.46 -5.17 -26.22
N GLU A 123 5.77 -4.92 -26.29
CA GLU A 123 6.45 -4.43 -27.50
C GLU A 123 7.05 -5.57 -28.35
N SER A 124 6.40 -6.73 -28.37
CA SER A 124 6.80 -7.89 -29.20
C SER A 124 5.63 -8.42 -30.04
N SER A 125 4.94 -7.56 -30.78
CA SER A 125 4.03 -7.96 -31.87
C SER A 125 4.01 -6.91 -32.97
N GLY A 126 5.17 -6.71 -33.60
CA GLY A 126 5.34 -5.87 -34.79
C GLY A 126 6.44 -6.45 -35.67
N GLY A 127 6.17 -7.59 -36.30
CA GLY A 127 7.14 -8.27 -37.16
C GLY A 127 6.53 -9.39 -37.98
N ALA A 128 5.73 -9.02 -38.99
CA ALA A 128 5.54 -9.77 -40.23
C ALA A 128 5.02 -8.81 -41.31
#